data_AF-A0A2T1CB89-F1
#
_entry.id   AF-A0A2T1CB89-F1
#
_cell.length_a   1.000
_cell.length_b   1.000
_cell.length_c   1.000
_cell.angle_alpha   90.00
_cell.angle_beta   90.00
_cell.angle_gamma   90.00
#
_symmetry.space_group_name_H-M   'P 1'
#
loop_
_entity.id
_entity.type
_entity.pdbx_description
1 polymer ?
#
loop_
_entity_poly.entity_id
_entity_poly.type
_entity_poly.pdbx_seq_one_letter_code
_entity_poly.pdbx_strand_id
1 'polypeptide(L)'
;MKRKRDIQGKFTLKNQDYRQVRSLRLTDSTWQELGIVSECLGITRADLLENLVQHKKSIFSDSEEIEQLNPEKSGSKAKKFLNKDELNSLAEKVLKELRLGKQASSYKLVQKSLKRLIELILFSSK
;
A
#
# COMPACT_ATOMS: atom_id res chain seq x y z
N MET A 1 -10.70 -6.99 39.07
CA MET A 1 -11.50 -7.79 38.11
C MET A 1 -11.60 -9.23 38.60
N LYS A 2 -12.78 -9.70 39.04
CA LYS A 2 -12.98 -11.11 39.49
C LYS A 2 -13.32 -11.99 38.29
N ARG A 3 -12.54 -13.05 38.02
CA ARG A 3 -12.80 -14.01 36.92
C ARG A 3 -13.97 -14.93 37.31
N LYS A 4 -15.01 -15.01 36.47
CA LYS A 4 -16.13 -15.94 36.65
C LYS A 4 -15.66 -17.37 36.37
N ARG A 5 -16.11 -18.32 37.18
CA ARG A 5 -15.87 -19.75 37.01
C ARG A 5 -17.13 -20.42 36.48
N ASP A 6 -16.92 -21.49 35.74
CA ASP A 6 -17.97 -22.36 35.23
C ASP A 6 -18.52 -23.25 36.36
N ILE A 7 -19.65 -23.92 36.12
CA ILE A 7 -20.30 -24.84 37.05
C ILE A 7 -19.41 -26.03 37.47
N GLN A 8 -18.37 -26.34 36.69
CA GLN A 8 -17.34 -27.33 37.01
C GLN A 8 -16.11 -26.75 37.74
N GLY A 9 -16.16 -25.47 38.16
CA GLY A 9 -15.04 -24.77 38.80
C GLY A 9 -13.90 -24.38 37.84
N LYS A 10 -14.04 -24.68 36.54
CA LYS A 10 -13.09 -24.31 35.47
C LYS A 10 -13.25 -22.83 35.11
N PHE A 11 -12.20 -22.21 34.57
CA PHE A 11 -12.35 -20.85 34.04
C PHE A 11 -13.19 -20.90 32.76
N THR A 12 -14.28 -20.13 32.70
CA THR A 12 -15.11 -20.01 31.49
C THR A 12 -14.27 -19.42 30.36
N LEU A 13 -14.37 -19.99 29.15
CA LEU A 13 -13.81 -19.36 27.96
C LEU A 13 -14.36 -17.94 27.82
N LYS A 14 -13.49 -16.97 27.53
CA LYS A 14 -13.87 -15.57 27.38
C LYS A 14 -14.74 -15.31 26.15
N ASN A 15 -14.66 -16.18 25.14
CA ASN A 15 -15.46 -16.18 23.92
C ASN A 15 -15.57 -17.62 23.38
N GLN A 16 -16.69 -17.95 22.74
CA GLN A 16 -16.90 -19.24 22.06
C GLN A 16 -16.56 -19.21 20.56
N ASP A 17 -16.07 -18.09 20.04
CA ASP A 17 -15.75 -17.96 18.62
C ASP A 17 -14.55 -18.83 18.25
N TYR A 18 -14.76 -19.74 17.30
CA TYR A 18 -13.67 -20.48 16.67
C TYR A 18 -12.78 -19.49 15.91
N ARG A 19 -11.60 -19.19 16.45
CA ARG A 19 -10.59 -18.38 15.78
C ARG A 19 -9.63 -19.29 15.04
N GLN A 20 -9.49 -19.07 13.74
CA GLN A 20 -8.50 -19.79 12.95
C GLN A 20 -7.10 -19.27 13.29
N VAL A 21 -6.33 -20.07 14.01
CA VAL A 21 -4.95 -19.73 14.38
C VAL A 21 -4.02 -20.17 13.25
N ARG A 22 -3.17 -19.24 12.80
CA ARG A 22 -2.08 -19.51 11.85
C ARG A 22 -0.76 -19.06 12.47
N SER A 23 0.30 -19.81 12.21
CA SER A 23 1.66 -19.44 12.61
C SER A 23 2.40 -18.86 11.42
N LEU A 24 3.17 -17.80 11.65
CA LEU A 24 3.97 -17.13 10.62
C LEU A 24 5.35 -16.81 11.22
N ARG A 25 6.42 -17.01 10.44
CA ARG A 25 7.79 -16.75 10.87
C ARG A 25 8.27 -15.43 10.28
N LEU A 26 8.86 -14.59 11.13
CA LEU A 26 9.34 -13.25 10.80
C LEU A 26 10.71 -13.04 11.42
N THR A 27 11.44 -12.05 10.91
CA THR A 27 12.62 -11.53 11.61
C THR A 27 12.17 -10.67 12.79
N ASP A 28 13.04 -10.50 13.79
CA ASP A 28 12.73 -9.67 14.96
C ASP A 28 12.45 -8.20 14.56
N SER A 29 13.18 -7.69 13.56
CA SER A 29 12.97 -6.34 13.02
C SER A 29 11.56 -6.16 12.43
N THR A 30 11.13 -7.09 11.58
CA THR A 30 9.80 -7.02 10.95
C THR A 30 8.68 -7.21 11.96
N TRP A 31 8.89 -8.05 12.98
CA TRP A 31 7.94 -8.20 14.08
C TRP A 31 7.78 -6.91 14.92
N GLN A 32 8.89 -6.20 15.16
CA GLN A 32 8.89 -4.93 15.87
C GLN A 32 8.16 -3.85 15.07
N GLU A 33 8.45 -3.71 13.77
CA GLU A 33 7.78 -2.75 12.89
C GLU A 33 6.27 -2.98 12.81
N LEU A 34 5.84 -4.23 12.66
CA LEU A 34 4.42 -4.59 12.71
C LEU A 34 3.77 -4.17 14.03
N GLY A 35 4.50 -4.27 15.14
CA GLY A 35 4.08 -3.75 16.43
C GLY A 35 3.79 -2.27 16.41
N ILE A 36 4.76 -1.47 15.97
CA ILE A 36 4.65 -0.01 15.89
C ILE A 36 3.45 0.38 15.00
N VAL A 37 3.32 -0.22 13.82
CA VAL A 37 2.22 0.08 12.89
C VAL A 37 0.87 -0.28 13.50
N SER A 38 0.76 -1.45 14.16
CA SER A 38 -0.49 -1.88 14.80
C SER A 38 -0.90 -0.95 15.94
N GLU A 39 0.06 -0.48 16.74
CA GLU A 39 -0.16 0.44 17.86
C GLU A 39 -0.59 1.82 17.35
N CYS A 40 0.06 2.35 16.31
CA CYS A 40 -0.34 3.61 15.66
C CYS A 40 -1.78 3.57 15.13
N LEU A 41 -2.24 2.40 14.69
CA LEU A 41 -3.60 2.19 14.17
C LEU A 41 -4.60 1.77 15.24
N GLY A 42 -4.16 1.50 16.47
CA GLY A 42 -5.01 1.03 17.56
C GLY A 42 -5.64 -0.35 17.33
N ILE A 43 -5.03 -1.19 16.49
CA ILE A 43 -5.50 -2.54 16.17
C ILE A 43 -4.49 -3.59 16.61
N THR A 44 -4.90 -4.87 16.68
CA THR A 44 -3.93 -5.92 17.02
C THR A 44 -3.01 -6.22 15.82
N ARG A 45 -1.79 -6.69 16.09
CA ARG A 45 -0.87 -7.19 15.05
C ARG A 45 -1.55 -8.24 14.15
N ALA A 46 -2.43 -9.07 14.71
CA ALA A 46 -3.17 -10.09 13.96
C ALA A 46 -4.19 -9.47 13.00
N ASP A 47 -4.99 -8.49 13.46
CA ASP A 47 -5.98 -7.81 12.62
C ASP A 47 -5.31 -7.01 11.49
N LEU A 48 -4.14 -6.40 11.78
CA LEU A 48 -3.32 -5.74 10.77
C LEU A 48 -2.91 -6.72 9.66
N LEU A 49 -2.42 -7.91 10.04
CA LEU A 49 -2.05 -8.95 9.07
C LEU A 49 -3.25 -9.48 8.29
N GLU A 50 -4.41 -9.65 8.93
CA GLU A 50 -5.63 -10.09 8.26
C GLU A 50 -6.10 -9.06 7.22
N ASN A 51 -6.12 -7.77 7.58
CA ASN A 51 -6.44 -6.68 6.66
C ASN A 51 -5.47 -6.63 5.48
N LEU A 52 -4.17 -6.81 5.73
CA LEU A 52 -3.15 -6.85 4.68
C LEU A 52 -3.36 -8.02 3.72
N VAL A 53 -3.62 -9.21 4.25
CA VAL A 53 -3.89 -10.40 3.44
C VAL A 53 -5.18 -10.23 2.65
N GLN A 54 -6.24 -9.70 3.25
CA GLN A 54 -7.53 -9.49 2.58
C GLN A 54 -7.42 -8.46 1.45
N HIS A 55 -6.73 -7.33 1.69
CA HIS A 55 -6.50 -6.31 0.66
C HIS A 55 -5.59 -6.82 -0.47
N LYS A 56 -4.62 -7.69 -0.16
CA LYS A 56 -3.74 -8.30 -1.15
C LYS A 56 -4.29 -9.59 -1.77
N LYS A 57 -5.41 -10.12 -1.28
CA LYS A 57 -6.02 -11.35 -1.83
C LYS A 57 -6.35 -11.20 -3.31
N SER A 58 -6.77 -9.99 -3.72
CA SER A 58 -6.97 -9.65 -5.14
C SER A 58 -5.69 -9.75 -6.00
N ILE A 59 -4.50 -9.72 -5.40
CA ILE A 59 -3.21 -9.85 -6.09
C ILE A 59 -2.82 -11.33 -6.24
N PHE A 60 -3.21 -12.18 -5.29
CA PHE A 60 -2.85 -13.61 -5.25
C PHE A 60 -3.90 -14.53 -5.89
N SER A 61 -5.06 -14.01 -6.30
CA SER A 61 -6.08 -14.82 -6.98
C SER A 61 -5.75 -15.12 -8.44
N ASP A 62 -4.81 -14.39 -9.05
CA ASP A 62 -4.27 -14.72 -10.37
C ASP A 62 -2.76 -14.99 -10.25
N SER A 63 -2.33 -16.12 -10.82
CA SER A 63 -0.95 -16.56 -11.06
C SER A 63 -0.06 -16.94 -9.86
N GLU A 64 0.27 -18.23 -9.83
CA GLU A 64 1.53 -18.79 -9.34
C GLU A 64 2.70 -18.08 -10.05
N GLU A 65 3.43 -17.20 -9.36
CA GLU A 65 4.84 -16.85 -9.64
C GLU A 65 5.33 -15.89 -8.55
N ILE A 66 5.94 -16.45 -7.50
CA ILE A 66 6.65 -15.68 -6.47
C ILE A 66 8.09 -15.52 -6.95
N GLU A 67 8.36 -14.46 -7.71
CA GLU A 67 9.72 -13.95 -7.84
C GLU A 67 10.09 -13.08 -6.62
N GLN A 68 11.33 -13.27 -6.20
CA GLN A 68 11.91 -12.86 -4.93
C GLN A 68 11.86 -11.33 -4.75
N LEU A 69 11.11 -10.87 -3.75
CA LEU A 69 11.07 -9.46 -3.37
C LEU A 69 12.18 -9.16 -2.35
N ASN A 70 13.25 -8.54 -2.84
CA ASN A 70 14.29 -7.86 -2.06
C ASN A 70 13.67 -6.84 -1.08
N PRO A 71 14.18 -6.72 0.17
CA PRO A 71 13.61 -5.84 1.17
C PRO A 71 14.23 -4.43 1.07
N GLU A 72 14.06 -3.74 -0.05
CA GLU A 72 14.49 -2.34 -0.15
C GLU A 72 13.49 -1.52 -0.96
N LYS A 73 12.74 -0.66 -0.25
CA LYS A 73 11.91 0.47 -0.71
C LYS A 73 10.42 0.22 -1.06
N SER A 74 9.65 1.26 -0.69
CA SER A 74 8.30 1.68 -1.12
C SER A 74 7.14 1.11 -0.30
N GLY A 75 6.28 1.93 0.31
CA GLY A 75 5.71 3.16 -0.22
C GLY A 75 4.48 2.81 -1.05
N SER A 76 3.32 3.24 -0.57
CA SER A 76 1.99 3.16 -1.15
C SER A 76 1.96 2.90 -2.66
N LYS A 77 1.59 1.69 -3.09
CA LYS A 77 1.28 1.42 -4.49
C LYS A 77 0.03 0.56 -4.60
N ALA A 78 -1.13 1.22 -4.54
CA ALA A 78 -2.18 0.88 -5.48
C ALA A 78 -1.55 1.00 -6.88
N LYS A 79 -1.61 -0.05 -7.70
CA LYS A 79 -1.30 0.03 -9.14
C LYS A 79 -2.32 1.00 -9.76
N LYS A 80 -2.04 2.31 -9.65
CA LYS A 80 -2.72 3.33 -10.44
C LYS A 80 -2.31 3.03 -11.88
N PHE A 81 -3.24 2.50 -12.67
CA PHE A 81 -3.15 2.67 -14.11
C PHE A 81 -2.94 4.17 -14.33
N LEU A 82 -1.77 4.52 -14.86
CA LEU A 82 -1.44 5.91 -15.09
C LEU A 82 -2.28 6.38 -16.26
N ASN A 83 -3.37 7.08 -15.95
CA ASN A 83 -4.26 7.60 -16.95
C ASN A 83 -3.54 8.75 -17.68
N LYS A 84 -3.37 8.59 -19.00
CA LYS A 84 -2.69 9.57 -19.85
C LYS A 84 -3.32 10.96 -19.71
N ASP A 85 -4.64 11.01 -19.52
CA ASP A 85 -5.38 12.27 -19.41
C ASP A 85 -5.11 12.99 -18.09
N GLU A 86 -4.95 12.24 -16.99
CA GLU A 86 -4.55 12.81 -15.70
C GLU A 86 -3.15 13.43 -15.77
N LEU A 87 -2.20 12.71 -16.39
CA LEU A 87 -0.83 13.20 -16.59
C LEU A 87 -0.80 14.48 -17.43
N ASN A 88 -1.60 14.55 -18.49
CA ASN A 88 -1.74 15.76 -19.30
C ASN A 88 -2.35 16.92 -18.50
N SER A 89 -3.37 16.66 -17.67
CA SER A 89 -3.98 17.69 -16.83
C SER A 89 -3.00 18.28 -15.81
N LEU A 90 -2.11 17.44 -15.26
CA LEU A 90 -1.04 17.87 -14.35
C LEU A 90 0.01 18.70 -15.08
N ALA A 91 0.40 18.30 -16.30
CA ALA A 91 1.32 19.07 -17.12
C ALA A 91 0.77 20.48 -17.43
N GLU A 92 -0.53 20.60 -17.70
CA GLU A 92 -1.16 21.91 -17.89
C GLU A 92 -1.17 22.77 -16.62
N LYS A 93 -1.33 22.17 -15.43
CA LYS A 93 -1.23 22.90 -14.15
C LYS A 93 0.17 23.48 -13.97
N VAL A 94 1.22 22.67 -14.20
CA VAL A 94 2.61 23.13 -14.11
C VAL A 94 2.88 24.27 -15.10
N LEU A 95 2.37 24.17 -16.35
CA LEU A 95 2.51 25.24 -17.33
C LEU A 95 1.82 26.55 -16.90
N LYS A 96 0.69 26.46 -16.20
CA LYS A 96 0.00 27.63 -15.62
C LYS A 96 0.76 28.24 -14.45
N GLU A 97 1.34 27.42 -13.57
CA GLU A 97 2.15 27.86 -12.43
C GLU A 97 3.40 28.62 -12.86
N LEU A 98 4.06 28.17 -13.94
CA LEU A 98 5.24 28.83 -14.48
C LEU A 98 4.95 30.19 -15.12
N ARG A 99 3.67 30.52 -15.38
CA ARG A 99 3.20 31.81 -15.95
C ARG A 99 3.98 32.25 -17.20
N LEU A 100 4.48 31.30 -17.97
CA LEU A 100 5.24 31.58 -19.18
C LEU A 100 4.29 31.97 -20.31
N GLY A 101 4.67 32.98 -21.10
CA GLY A 101 3.92 33.33 -22.31
C GLY A 101 3.93 32.16 -23.30
N LYS A 102 2.79 31.84 -23.93
CA LYS A 102 2.66 30.71 -24.87
C LYS A 102 3.65 30.74 -26.04
N GLN A 103 4.15 31.93 -26.40
CA GLN A 103 5.14 32.11 -27.46
C GLN A 103 6.59 32.14 -26.98
N ALA A 104 6.83 32.17 -25.66
CA ALA A 104 8.17 32.17 -25.11
C ALA A 104 8.91 30.87 -25.46
N SER A 105 10.20 30.97 -25.73
CA SER A 105 11.06 29.82 -26.02
C SER A 105 11.11 28.84 -24.85
N SER A 106 11.15 29.36 -23.62
CA SER A 106 11.09 28.59 -22.37
C SER A 106 9.79 27.79 -22.23
N TYR A 107 8.63 28.36 -22.60
CA TYR A 107 7.35 27.65 -22.56
C TYR A 107 7.37 26.41 -23.46
N LYS A 108 7.86 26.55 -24.70
CA LYS A 108 7.94 25.44 -25.66
C LYS A 108 8.90 24.35 -25.20
N LEU A 109 10.03 24.74 -24.59
CA LEU A 109 11.00 23.81 -24.05
C LEU A 109 10.40 22.97 -22.91
N VAL A 110 9.75 23.63 -21.95
CA VAL A 110 9.08 22.94 -20.83
C VAL A 110 7.94 22.06 -21.33
N GLN A 111 7.16 22.53 -22.29
CA GLN A 111 6.10 21.73 -22.89
C GLN A 111 6.65 20.46 -23.56
N LYS A 112 7.79 20.56 -24.26
CA LYS A 112 8.46 19.43 -24.89
C LYS A 112 9.02 18.45 -23.85
N SER A 113 9.64 18.93 -22.78
CA SER A 113 10.17 18.06 -21.73
C SER A 113 9.07 17.34 -20.96
N LEU A 114 7.95 18.02 -20.66
CA LEU A 114 6.79 17.40 -20.01
C LEU A 114 6.16 16.31 -20.89
N LYS A 115 5.99 16.55 -22.19
CA LYS A 115 5.52 15.52 -23.13
C LYS A 115 6.44 14.30 -23.14
N ARG A 116 7.76 14.53 -23.19
CA ARG A 116 8.74 13.45 -23.17
C ARG A 116 8.71 12.64 -21.87
N LEU A 117 8.52 13.31 -20.74
CA LEU A 117 8.39 12.67 -19.45
C LEU A 117 7.15 11.77 -19.40
N ILE A 118 6.00 12.24 -19.92
CA ILE A 118 4.77 11.43 -19.99
C ILE A 118 4.98 10.20 -20.87
N GLU A 119 5.66 10.32 -22.02
CA GLU A 119 6.00 9.18 -22.87
C GLU A 119 6.86 8.14 -22.13
N LEU A 120 7.89 8.58 -21.41
CA LEU A 120 8.78 7.69 -20.65
C LEU A 120 8.03 6.95 -19.55
N ILE A 121 7.13 7.63 -18.85
CA ILE A 121 6.29 7.03 -17.81
C ILE A 121 5.35 5.97 -18.42
N LEU A 122 4.71 6.27 -19.54
CA LEU A 122 3.81 5.32 -20.21
C LEU A 122 4.56 4.13 -20.81
N PHE A 123 5.77 4.34 -21.34
CA PHE A 123 6.62 3.28 -21.88
C PHE A 123 7.16 2.36 -20.77
N SER A 124 7.60 2.94 -19.64
CA SER A 124 8.07 2.18 -18.47
C SER A 124 6.96 1.39 -17.77
N SER A 125 5.69 1.64 -18.10
CA SER A 125 4.54 0.95 -17.53
C SER A 125 4.05 -0.23 -18.38
N LYS A 126 4.62 -0.45 -19.58
CA LYS A 126 4.42 -1.67 -20.38
C LYS A 126 5.44 -2.72 -19.99
#